data_AF-M1PL00-F1
#
_entry.id   AF-M1PL00-F1
#
_cell.length_a   1.000
_cell.length_b   1.000
_cell.length_c   1.000
_cell.angle_alpha   90.00
_cell.angle_beta   90.00
_cell.angle_gamma   90.00
#
_symmetry.space_group_name_H-M   'P 1'
#
loop_
_entity.id
_entity.type
_entity.pdbx_description
1 polymer ?
#
loop_
_entity_poly.entity_id
_entity_poly.type
_entity_poly.pdbx_seq_one_letter_code
_entity_poly.pdbx_strand_id
1 'polypeptide(L)' 'MGKKRCMSCGGDIRIYYDHEIGDEVFCEECEREYRICSLRPVHLEPLETGNDYHFEEDDY' A
#
# COMPACT_ATOMS: atom_id res chain seq x y z
N MET A 1 7.85 -5.30 16.16
CA MET A 1 7.04 -4.46 15.28
C MET A 1 7.92 -4.13 14.10
N GLY A 2 7.46 -4.39 12.88
CA GLY A 2 8.18 -3.99 11.66
C GLY A 2 7.76 -2.59 11.25
N LYS A 3 8.68 -1.81 10.67
CA LYS A 3 8.35 -0.52 10.03
C LYS A 3 8.91 -0.48 8.63
N LYS A 4 8.12 0.03 7.68
CA LYS A 4 8.52 0.30 6.31
C LYS A 4 8.28 1.76 5.98
N ARG A 5 9.06 2.29 5.03
CA ARG A 5 8.81 3.63 4.50
C ARG A 5 7.80 3.54 3.36
N CYS A 6 6.81 4.41 3.40
CA CYS A 6 5.90 4.68 2.31
C CYS A 6 6.70 5.14 1.09
N MET A 7 6.48 4.47 -0.04
CA MET A 7 7.18 4.80 -1.28
C MET A 7 6.72 6.12 -1.90
N SER A 8 5.58 6.66 -1.46
CA SER A 8 4.94 7.84 -2.06
C SER A 8 5.23 9.13 -1.31
N CYS A 9 5.02 9.16 0.01
CA CYS A 9 5.28 10.35 0.83
C CYS A 9 6.58 10.25 1.65
N GLY A 10 7.21 9.08 1.72
CA GLY A 10 8.37 8.83 2.58
C GLY A 10 8.03 8.55 4.04
N GLY A 11 6.75 8.57 4.40
CA GLY A 11 6.26 8.38 5.76
C GLY A 11 6.38 6.96 6.31
N ASP A 12 6.00 6.75 7.57
CA ASP A 12 6.08 5.44 8.21
C ASP A 12 4.81 4.59 7.94
N ILE A 13 5.02 3.31 7.61
CA ILE A 13 4.00 2.26 7.53
C ILE A 13 4.30 1.26 8.64
N ARG A 14 3.35 1.11 9.57
CA ARG A 14 3.47 0.21 10.71
C ARG A 14 2.98 -1.19 10.34
N ILE A 15 3.81 -2.19 10.62
CA ILE A 15 3.48 -3.60 10.39
C ILE A 15 3.56 -4.32 11.73
N TYR A 16 2.39 -4.61 12.29
CA TYR A 16 2.21 -5.41 13.49
C TYR A 16 2.52 -6.90 13.25
N TYR A 17 2.79 -7.64 14.33
CA TYR A 17 3.19 -9.05 14.27
C TYR A 17 2.06 -9.99 13.87
N ASP A 18 0.82 -9.53 13.97
CA ASP A 18 -0.38 -10.29 13.64
C ASP A 18 -0.68 -10.27 12.14
N HIS A 19 -0.07 -9.34 11.38
CA HIS A 19 -0.29 -9.29 9.95
C HIS A 19 0.34 -10.47 9.22
N GLU A 20 -0.43 -11.01 8.29
CA GLU A 20 -0.05 -12.10 7.40
C GLU A 20 0.19 -11.62 5.96
N ILE A 21 0.69 -12.52 5.12
CA ILE A 21 0.84 -12.23 3.69
C ILE A 21 -0.56 -12.13 3.08
N GLY A 22 -0.81 -11.05 2.36
CA GLY A 22 -2.09 -10.72 1.76
C GLY A 22 -2.88 -9.67 2.53
N ASP A 23 -2.46 -9.35 3.76
CA ASP A 23 -3.06 -8.34 4.62
C ASP A 23 -2.79 -6.91 4.10
N GLU A 24 -3.67 -5.99 4.46
CA GLU A 24 -3.72 -4.61 3.96
C GLU A 24 -3.28 -3.64 5.05
N VAL A 25 -2.27 -2.83 4.74
CA VAL A 25 -1.71 -1.82 5.63
C VAL A 25 -1.70 -0.47 4.93
N PHE A 26 -1.90 0.60 5.66
CA PHE A 26 -1.90 1.95 5.10
C PHE A 26 -0.80 2.82 5.71
N CYS A 27 -0.38 3.84 4.97
CA CYS A 27 0.49 4.87 5.50
C CYS A 27 -0.32 5.83 6.38
N GLU A 28 0.13 6.06 7.62
CA GLU A 28 -0.54 6.99 8.55
C GLU A 28 -0.47 8.47 8.09
N GLU A 29 0.44 8.81 7.17
CA GLU A 29 0.65 10.19 6.72
C GLU A 29 -0.10 10.55 5.44
N CYS A 30 -0.13 9.65 4.45
CA CYS A 30 -0.77 9.91 3.16
C CYS A 30 -1.96 8.99 2.87
N GLU A 31 -2.35 8.17 3.86
CA GLU A 31 -3.51 7.27 3.81
C GLU A 31 -3.48 6.29 2.62
N ARG A 32 -2.30 6.07 2.02
CA ARG A 32 -2.14 5.16 0.87
C ARG A 32 -2.10 3.73 1.36
N GLU A 33 -2.85 2.88 0.67
CA GLU A 33 -3.01 1.47 0.98
C GLU A 33 -1.94 0.61 0.28
N TYR A 34 -1.49 -0.41 0.99
CA TYR A 34 -0.48 -1.36 0.54
C TYR A 34 -0.86 -2.76 0.98
N ARG A 35 -0.55 -3.74 0.14
CA ARG A 35 -0.69 -5.15 0.45
C ARG A 35 0.64 -5.76 0.85
N ILE A 36 0.65 -6.58 1.89
CA ILE A 36 1.83 -7.33 2.30
C ILE A 36 2.01 -8.54 1.37
N CYS A 37 3.02 -8.52 0.51
CA CYS A 37 3.32 -9.64 -0.39
C CYS A 37 4.37 -10.61 0.18
N SER A 38 5.17 -10.15 1.14
CA SER A 38 6.15 -10.98 1.86
C SER A 38 6.45 -10.38 3.22
N LEU A 39 6.79 -11.22 4.20
CA LEU A 39 7.20 -10.81 5.56
C LEU A 39 8.71 -10.94 5.83
N ARG A 40 9.46 -11.67 4.99
CA ARG A 40 10.91 -11.92 5.18
C ARG A 40 11.67 -12.00 3.84
N PRO A 41 12.20 -10.89 3.31
CA PRO A 41 12.04 -9.51 3.80
C PRO A 41 10.61 -9.00 3.61
N VAL A 42 10.21 -8.02 4.43
CA VAL A 42 8.92 -7.36 4.25
C VAL A 42 8.87 -6.69 2.88
N HIS A 43 7.90 -7.07 2.08
CA HIS A 43 7.60 -6.47 0.78
C HIS A 43 6.14 -6.01 0.78
N LEU A 44 5.94 -4.76 0.38
CA LEU A 44 4.64 -4.12 0.29
C LEU A 44 4.42 -3.74 -1.18
N GLU A 45 3.29 -4.12 -1.75
CA GLU A 45 2.84 -3.62 -3.05
C GLU A 45 1.77 -2.56 -2.83
N PRO A 46 1.81 -1.41 -3.52
CA PRO A 46 0.73 -0.44 -3.45
C PRO A 46 -0.56 -1.09 -3.95
N LEU A 47 -1.61 -1.02 -3.15
CA LEU A 47 -2.96 -1.25 -3.67
C LEU A 47 -3.25 0.02 -4.46
N GLU A 48 -3.19 -0.06 -5.79
CA GLU A 48 -3.62 1.03 -6.65
C GLU A 48 -5.11 1.27 -6.34
N THR A 49 -5.40 2.16 -5.40
CA THR A 49 -6.74 2.69 -5.21
C THR A 49 -7.02 3.41 -6.51
N GLY A 50 -7.79 2.76 -7.40
CA GLY A 50 -8.01 3.16 -8.78
C GLY A 50 -8.39 4.62 -8.91
N ASN A 51 -7.38 5.47 -9.02
CA ASN A 51 -7.48 6.74 -9.71
C ASN A 51 -6.74 6.65 -11.05
N ASP A 52 -6.72 5.45 -11.63
CA ASP A 52 -6.87 5.27 -13.06
C ASP A 52 -8.34 5.56 -13.41
N TYR A 53 -8.76 6.81 -13.23
CA TYR A 53 -9.81 7.37 -14.07
C TYR A 53 -9.14 7.68 -15.43
N HIS A 54 -8.74 6.62 -16.12
CA HIS A 54 -8.60 6.63 -17.57
C HIS A 54 -9.73 5.77 -18.13
N PHE A 55 -10.97 6.05 -17.70
CA PHE A 55 -12.06 5.94 -18.66
C PHE A 55 -11.79 7.06 -19.67
N GLU A 56 -11.08 6.70 -20.73
CA GLU A 56 -11.15 7.45 -21.98
C GLU A 56 -12.64 7.64 -22.27
N GLU A 57 -13.09 8.89 -22.16
CA GLU A 57 -14.43 9.32 -22.53
C GLU A 57 -14.53 9.17 -24.05
N ASP A 58 -14.83 7.95 -24.52
CA ASP A 58 -15.18 7.71 -25.92
C ASP A 58 -16.62 8.21 -26.11
N ASP A 59 -16.72 9.50 -26.37
CA ASP A 59 -17.90 10.22 -26.86
C ASP A 59 -18.39 9.54 -28.15
N TYR A 60 -19.57 8.91 -28.11
CA TYR A 60 -20.24 8.37 -29.30
C TYR A 60 -21.76 8.46 -29.26
#